data_AF-A0A954EFX6-F1
#
_entry.id   AF-A0A954EFX6-F1
#
_cell.length_a   1.000
_cell.length_b   1.000
_cell.length_c   1.000
_cell.angle_alpha   90.00
_cell.angle_beta   90.00
_cell.angle_gamma   90.00
#
_symmetry.space_group_name_H-M   'P 1'
#
loop_
_entity.id
_entity.type
_entity.pdbx_description
1 polymer ?
#
loop_
_entity_poly.entity_id
_entity_poly.type
_entity_poly.pdbx_seq_one_letter_code
_entity_poly.pdbx_strand_id
1 'polypeptide(L)'
;MDVNSPKPFRPQTVYNSGPRGLLVLTGVLLIFSFSCRESLAQLPAARLDGVFPAGAAPGSTVEVTISGNDLDDVDRLLFSHPGIKAERKLAAETPFDAGPQ
;
A
#
# COMPACT_ATOMS: atom_id res chain seq x y z
N MET A 1 31.08 -46.31 69.15
CA MET A 1 30.34 -45.05 69.16
C MET A 1 30.57 -44.39 67.82
N ASP A 2 29.74 -44.75 66.85
CA ASP A 2 29.84 -44.30 65.45
C ASP A 2 29.34 -42.87 65.30
N VAL A 3 30.26 -41.95 65.02
CA VAL A 3 30.00 -40.53 64.71
C VAL A 3 30.08 -40.35 63.20
N ASN A 4 29.12 -40.90 62.45
CA ASN A 4 29.00 -40.54 61.04
C ASN A 4 27.56 -40.62 60.54
N SER A 5 26.83 -39.52 60.69
CA SER A 5 25.50 -39.32 60.09
C SER A 5 25.66 -38.49 58.81
N PRO A 6 25.16 -38.94 57.64
CA PRO A 6 25.21 -38.14 56.43
C PRO A 6 24.22 -36.96 56.50
N LYS A 7 24.65 -35.77 56.06
CA LYS A 7 23.80 -34.56 56.04
C LYS A 7 22.73 -34.66 54.95
N PRO A 8 21.50 -34.14 55.17
CA PRO A 8 20.42 -34.21 54.19
C PRO A 8 20.67 -33.26 53.00
N PHE A 9 20.44 -33.79 51.79
CA PHE A 9 20.45 -33.06 50.54
C PHE A 9 19.25 -32.11 50.48
N ARG A 10 19.48 -30.80 50.42
CA ARG A 10 18.43 -29.81 50.22
C ARG A 10 18.27 -29.55 48.72
N PRO A 11 17.08 -29.74 48.12
CA PRO A 11 16.84 -29.38 46.73
C PRO A 11 16.93 -27.85 46.59
N GLN A 12 17.74 -27.39 45.65
CA GLN A 12 17.78 -25.97 45.28
C GLN A 12 16.58 -25.66 44.39
N THR A 13 15.49 -25.21 44.99
CA THR A 13 14.40 -24.58 44.24
C THR A 13 14.78 -23.12 43.99
N VAL A 14 15.63 -22.88 43.00
CA VAL A 14 15.84 -21.53 42.46
C VAL A 14 14.67 -21.21 41.54
N TYR A 15 13.53 -20.82 42.12
CA TYR A 15 12.47 -20.14 41.38
C TYR A 15 12.70 -18.64 41.51
N ASN A 16 13.58 -18.09 40.67
CA ASN A 16 13.88 -16.67 40.61
C ASN A 16 12.93 -15.95 39.66
N SER A 17 11.71 -15.64 40.11
CA SER A 17 10.80 -14.74 39.40
C SER A 17 10.93 -13.31 39.95
N GLY A 18 12.06 -12.66 39.63
CA GLY A 18 12.22 -11.22 39.90
C GLY A 18 11.47 -10.33 38.90
N PRO A 19 11.30 -9.02 39.17
CA PRO A 19 10.53 -8.07 38.33
C PRO A 19 11.10 -7.87 36.91
N ARG A 20 12.28 -8.45 36.64
CA ARG A 20 12.98 -8.48 35.35
C ARG A 20 12.19 -9.25 34.29
N GLY A 21 11.49 -10.33 34.67
CA GLY A 21 10.66 -11.10 33.76
C GLY A 21 9.41 -10.32 33.32
N LEU A 22 8.82 -9.57 34.25
CA LEU A 22 7.65 -8.73 33.99
C LEU A 22 7.99 -7.60 33.01
N LEU A 23 9.10 -6.88 33.22
CA LEU A 23 9.55 -5.80 32.34
C LEU A 23 9.88 -6.26 30.91
N VAL A 24 10.47 -7.45 30.75
CA VAL A 24 10.74 -8.03 29.43
C VAL A 24 9.44 -8.38 28.72
N LEU A 25 8.46 -8.94 29.44
CA LEU A 25 7.16 -9.30 28.88
C LEU A 25 6.36 -8.06 28.43
N THR A 26 6.37 -6.98 29.22
CA THR A 26 5.71 -5.72 28.82
C THR A 26 6.42 -5.07 27.63
N GLY A 27 7.76 -5.11 27.58
CA GLY A 27 8.54 -4.60 26.45
C GLY A 27 8.24 -5.36 25.14
N VAL A 28 8.19 -6.69 25.21
CA VAL A 28 7.85 -7.55 24.07
C VAL A 28 6.40 -7.33 23.62
N LEU A 29 5.46 -7.18 24.55
CA LEU A 29 4.05 -6.90 24.25
C LEU A 29 3.89 -5.55 23.52
N LEU A 30 4.59 -4.50 23.96
CA LEU A 30 4.53 -3.18 23.33
C LEU A 30 5.15 -3.17 21.92
N ILE A 31 6.23 -3.92 21.70
CA ILE A 31 6.84 -4.10 20.37
C ILE A 31 5.90 -4.86 19.42
N PHE A 32 5.21 -5.90 19.93
CA PHE A 32 4.25 -6.68 19.16
C PHE A 32 3.02 -5.85 18.78
N SER A 33 2.49 -5.05 19.70
CA SER A 33 1.38 -4.12 19.42
C SER A 33 1.73 -3.04 18.39
N PHE A 34 3.00 -2.61 18.30
CA PHE A 34 3.44 -1.63 17.31
C PHE A 34 3.55 -2.19 15.88
N SER A 35 3.57 -3.52 15.74
CA SER A 35 3.77 -4.21 14.47
C SER A 35 2.48 -4.44 13.68
N CYS A 36 1.31 -4.28 14.32
CA CYS A 36 0.02 -4.32 13.64
C CYS A 36 -0.32 -2.93 13.08
N ARG A 37 0.37 -2.54 12.01
CA ARG A 37 -0.01 -1.38 11.21
C ARG A 37 -0.93 -1.85 10.09
N GLU A 38 -2.14 -1.31 10.03
CA GLU A 38 -3.05 -1.48 8.90
C GLU A 38 -2.33 -1.07 7.62
N SER A 39 -2.08 -2.02 6.71
CA SER A 39 -1.63 -1.70 5.36
C SER A 39 -2.86 -1.26 4.57
N LEU A 40 -3.01 0.05 4.36
CA LEU A 40 -4.03 0.59 3.47
C LEU A 40 -3.66 0.09 2.06
N ALA A 41 -4.51 -0.76 1.48
CA ALA A 41 -4.34 -1.25 0.12
C ALA A 41 -4.63 -0.11 -0.88
N GLN A 42 -3.70 0.85 -0.99
CA GLN A 42 -3.76 1.91 -2.01
C GLN A 42 -3.50 1.28 -3.38
N LEU A 43 -4.59 0.91 -4.05
CA LEU A 43 -4.54 0.56 -5.46
C LEU A 43 -4.30 1.82 -6.30
N PRO A 44 -3.60 1.71 -7.44
CA PRO A 44 -3.61 2.74 -8.47
C PRO A 44 -5.05 3.14 -8.79
N ALA A 45 -5.29 4.44 -8.89
CA ALA A 45 -6.63 4.97 -9.11
C ALA A 45 -6.53 6.14 -10.09
N ALA A 46 -7.20 5.99 -11.24
CA ALA A 46 -7.21 6.99 -12.29
C ALA A 46 -7.59 8.37 -11.71
N ARG A 47 -6.66 9.31 -11.84
CA ARG A 47 -6.82 10.67 -11.34
C ARG A 47 -6.52 11.64 -12.47
N LEU A 48 -7.48 12.49 -12.76
CA LEU A 48 -7.36 13.58 -13.71
C LEU A 48 -7.02 14.88 -12.97
N ASP A 49 -5.83 15.42 -13.19
CA ASP A 49 -5.36 16.65 -12.54
C ASP A 49 -5.56 17.89 -13.43
N GLY A 50 -5.55 17.74 -14.76
CA GLY A 50 -5.65 18.87 -15.67
C GLY A 50 -6.02 18.49 -17.10
N VAL A 51 -6.52 19.50 -17.83
CA VAL A 51 -6.86 19.44 -19.25
C VAL A 51 -6.38 20.73 -19.91
N PHE A 52 -5.64 20.62 -21.01
CA PHE A 52 -5.18 21.76 -21.78
C PHE A 52 -5.39 21.55 -23.29
N PRO A 53 -5.97 22.51 -24.02
CA PRO A 53 -6.57 23.76 -23.52
C PRO A 53 -7.79 23.51 -22.63
N ALA A 54 -8.05 24.42 -21.67
CA ALA A 54 -9.12 24.27 -20.69
C ALA A 54 -10.54 24.47 -21.27
N GLY A 55 -10.66 24.84 -22.55
CA GLY A 55 -11.93 25.07 -23.21
C GLY A 55 -11.77 25.32 -24.70
N ALA A 56 -12.91 25.30 -25.40
CA ALA A 56 -13.01 25.50 -26.84
C ALA A 56 -14.26 26.31 -27.17
N ALA A 57 -14.32 26.88 -28.38
CA ALA A 57 -15.50 27.58 -28.85
C ALA A 57 -16.69 26.60 -28.99
N PRO A 58 -17.94 27.04 -28.76
CA PRO A 58 -19.11 26.20 -28.99
C PRO A 58 -19.15 25.64 -30.41
N GLY A 59 -19.42 24.33 -30.53
CA GLY A 59 -19.49 23.65 -31.83
C GLY A 59 -18.13 23.37 -32.49
N SER A 60 -17.02 23.63 -31.81
CA SER A 60 -15.67 23.30 -32.31
C SER A 60 -15.17 21.96 -31.78
N THR A 61 -14.23 21.37 -32.53
CA THR A 61 -13.47 20.19 -32.11
C THR A 61 -12.02 20.59 -31.97
N VAL A 62 -11.42 20.33 -30.81
CA VAL A 62 -10.02 20.63 -30.53
C VAL A 62 -9.33 19.42 -29.92
N GLU A 63 -8.04 19.31 -30.17
CA GLU A 63 -7.20 18.34 -29.48
C GLU A 63 -6.85 18.85 -28.09
N VAL A 64 -7.04 18.00 -27.09
CA VAL A 64 -6.73 18.31 -25.69
C VAL A 64 -5.73 17.30 -25.14
N THR A 65 -4.81 17.80 -24.34
CA THR A 65 -3.90 17.00 -23.53
C THR A 65 -4.48 16.92 -22.12
N ILE A 66 -4.54 15.70 -21.58
CA ILE A 66 -4.91 15.46 -20.18
C ILE A 66 -3.65 15.10 -19.37
N SER A 67 -3.62 15.52 -18.12
CA SER A 67 -2.52 15.22 -17.19
C SER A 67 -3.07 14.64 -15.90
N GLY A 68 -2.35 13.70 -15.31
CA GLY A 68 -2.74 13.06 -14.05
C GLY A 68 -1.97 11.78 -13.78
N ASN A 69 -2.54 10.92 -12.94
CA ASN A 69 -1.96 9.64 -12.54
C ASN A 69 -2.86 8.47 -12.93
N ASP A 70 -2.23 7.31 -13.18
CA ASP A 70 -2.91 6.04 -13.43
C ASP A 70 -3.93 6.13 -14.59
N LEU A 71 -3.57 6.84 -15.67
CA LEU A 71 -4.44 7.12 -16.82
C LEU A 71 -4.27 6.13 -17.99
N ASP A 72 -3.31 5.21 -17.91
CA ASP A 72 -2.90 4.34 -19.02
C ASP A 72 -4.03 3.39 -19.48
N ASP A 73 -4.87 2.94 -18.54
CA ASP A 73 -5.99 2.03 -18.78
C ASP A 73 -7.34 2.76 -19.01
N VAL A 74 -7.34 4.10 -19.05
CA VAL A 74 -8.57 4.88 -19.25
C VAL A 74 -8.99 4.85 -20.74
N ASP A 75 -10.27 4.58 -20.99
CA ASP A 75 -10.85 4.45 -22.32
C ASP A 75 -11.66 5.68 -22.76
N ARG A 76 -12.16 6.48 -21.82
CA ARG A 76 -13.09 7.59 -22.11
C ARG A 76 -13.02 8.75 -21.11
N LEU A 77 -13.38 9.94 -21.60
CA LEU A 77 -13.75 11.09 -20.77
C LEU A 77 -15.26 11.20 -20.69
N LEU A 78 -15.81 11.24 -19.46
CA LEU A 78 -17.24 11.35 -19.23
C LEU A 78 -17.61 12.79 -18.87
N PHE A 79 -18.58 13.35 -19.60
CA PHE A 79 -19.08 14.70 -19.37
C PHE A 79 -20.50 14.67 -18.80
N SER A 80 -20.78 15.59 -17.87
CA SER A 80 -22.12 15.76 -17.31
C SER A 80 -23.14 16.26 -18.33
N HIS A 81 -22.67 16.84 -19.44
CA HIS A 81 -23.52 17.39 -20.48
C HIS A 81 -23.47 16.52 -21.76
N PRO A 82 -24.62 16.05 -22.28
CA PRO A 82 -24.64 15.14 -23.43
C PRO A 82 -24.18 15.78 -24.75
N GLY A 83 -24.14 17.11 -24.82
CA GLY A 83 -23.64 17.86 -25.98
C GLY A 83 -22.11 17.90 -26.10
N ILE A 84 -21.37 17.41 -25.10
CA ILE A 84 -19.90 17.38 -25.11
C ILE A 84 -19.43 15.93 -25.26
N LYS A 85 -18.55 15.69 -26.24
CA LYS A 85 -18.00 14.37 -26.56
C LYS A 85 -16.48 14.47 -26.71
N ALA A 86 -15.79 13.38 -26.41
CA ALA A 86 -14.37 13.24 -26.63
C ALA A 86 -14.06 11.83 -27.16
N GLU A 87 -13.07 11.74 -28.03
CA GLU A 87 -12.53 10.49 -28.55
C GLU A 87 -11.03 10.46 -28.26
N ARG A 88 -10.52 9.29 -27.86
CA ARG A 88 -9.09 9.12 -27.58
C ARG A 88 -8.32 9.22 -28.89
N LYS A 89 -7.33 10.11 -28.94
CA LYS A 89 -6.41 10.19 -30.07
C LYS A 89 -5.43 9.03 -30.00
N LEU A 90 -5.58 8.06 -30.89
CA LEU A 90 -4.64 6.95 -31.07
C LEU A 90 -3.59 7.32 -32.11
N ALA A 91 -2.35 6.86 -31.94
CA ALA A 91 -1.40 6.87 -33.03
C ALA A 91 -1.91 5.95 -34.15
N ALA A 92 -1.61 6.31 -35.40
CA ALA A 92 -1.86 5.41 -36.52
C ALA A 92 -0.99 4.15 -36.35
N GLU A 93 -1.56 2.97 -36.63
CA GLU A 93 -0.80 1.72 -36.64
C GLU A 93 0.37 1.84 -37.61
N THR A 94 1.57 1.60 -37.12
CA THR A 94 2.78 1.56 -37.96
C THR A 94 3.06 0.10 -38.38
N PRO A 95 3.78 -0.13 -39.49
CA PRO A 95 4.14 -1.49 -39.92
C PRO A 95 4.91 -2.31 -38.88
N PHE A 96 5.48 -1.66 -37.86
CA PHE A 96 6.22 -2.28 -36.77
C PHE A 96 5.31 -2.77 -35.63
N ASP A 97 4.05 -2.33 -35.57
CA ASP A 97 3.07 -2.76 -34.57
C ASP A 97 2.38 -4.09 -34.96
N ALA A 98 2.47 -4.49 -36.24
CA ALA A 98 1.82 -5.69 -36.79
C ALA A 98 2.70 -6.95 -36.80
N GLY A 99 3.94 -6.87 -36.30
CA GLY A 99 4.91 -7.98 -36.31
C GLY A 99 4.73 -8.96 -35.13
N PRO A 100 5.24 -10.20 -35.23
CA PRO A 100 5.35 -11.07 -34.06
C PRO A 100 6.28 -10.41 -33.03
N GLN A 101 5.74 -10.17 -31.84
CA GLN A 101 6.46 -9.63 -30.68
C GLN A 101 7.22 -10.73 -29.93
#